data_AF-A0A1I1BDK2-F1
#
_entry.id   AF-A0A1I1BDK2-F1
#
_cell.length_a   1.000
_cell.length_b   1.000
_cell.length_c   1.000
_cell.angle_alpha   90.00
_cell.angle_beta   90.00
_cell.angle_gamma   90.00
#
_symmetry.space_group_name_H-M   'P 1'
#
loop_
_entity.id
_entity.type
_entity.pdbx_description
1 polymer ?
#
loop_
_entity_poly.entity_id
_entity_poly.type
_entity_poly.pdbx_seq_one_letter_code
_entity_poly.pdbx_strand_id
1 'polypeptide(L)'
;MTPTIFSVQTGTELRCKGWRQEALLRLLENVLAVGEAPQDLVVYAALGKAARDWPAYRAIVDALLFLEEDQTLVIQSGKPIGVLRTHSQAPIVIMANCNLVGQWAKAEHFYALEKQGLICWGGLTAGDWQYIGSQGVIQGTYEIFCRIAERHFDNDLRGRFILTAGLGGMGGAQPLAGRMANAAILTVEVNEESIQKRLKNGFLELRADSLDHALALIADAVARRQPLSVGLLGNAADVYPEILARGIVPDIVTDQTSAHDLVYGYVPSGHTPQQAIARRDSDIEGLMRDSRASIVRHVQAMLGFQEQGAIVFDNGNLIRTHAKQGGVERAFDIPVFTEAFLRPLFARAIGPFRWVALSNDPEDIRKIDDFLLRRFADNWIVSNWVRLAREYVPFEGLPARIAWLGHGERTELALEVNRMVRKGELRAPVAFTRDHLDAGAMAHPNIMTENMRDGSDAIADWPLLNAMINCASSADLVAIHSGGGGYSGYMTSAGVTVVADGSEAAAQRLQLSLTNDTSSGVLRYADAGYAEALDEVAVKGIARIDTQEARFRQSSR
;
A
#
# COMPACT_ATOMS: atom_id res chain seq x y z
N MET A 1 -21.49 -19.94 -9.32
CA MET A 1 -21.67 -19.70 -7.87
C MET A 1 -22.15 -18.28 -7.71
N THR A 2 -23.23 -18.04 -6.96
CA THR A 2 -23.69 -16.69 -6.63
C THR A 2 -22.56 -15.99 -5.85
N PRO A 3 -22.13 -14.77 -6.20
CA PRO A 3 -21.07 -14.10 -5.47
C PRO A 3 -21.49 -13.97 -3.99
N THR A 4 -20.64 -14.45 -3.09
CA THR A 4 -20.82 -14.20 -1.65
C THR A 4 -20.69 -12.69 -1.45
N ILE A 5 -21.81 -12.01 -1.24
CA ILE A 5 -21.82 -10.60 -0.87
C ILE A 5 -21.42 -10.52 0.60
N PHE A 6 -20.20 -10.06 0.88
CA PHE A 6 -19.79 -9.75 2.25
C PHE A 6 -20.45 -8.42 2.63
N SER A 7 -21.50 -8.49 3.45
CA SER A 7 -22.11 -7.29 4.02
C SER A 7 -21.27 -6.80 5.18
N VAL A 8 -20.91 -5.52 5.18
CA VAL A 8 -20.24 -4.90 6.33
C VAL A 8 -21.28 -4.32 7.28
N GLN A 9 -21.12 -4.58 8.57
CA GLN A 9 -22.00 -4.07 9.62
C GLN A 9 -22.08 -2.54 9.61
N THR A 10 -23.26 -2.00 9.93
CA THR A 10 -23.53 -0.55 9.94
C THR A 10 -23.99 -0.08 11.31
N GLY A 11 -23.88 1.22 11.57
CA GLY A 11 -24.41 1.85 12.78
C GLY A 11 -23.66 1.48 14.07
N THR A 12 -24.36 1.61 15.21
CA THR A 12 -23.76 1.56 16.56
C THR A 12 -24.02 0.26 17.33
N GLU A 13 -24.75 -0.69 16.74
CA GLU A 13 -25.04 -1.97 17.38
C GLU A 13 -23.79 -2.86 17.40
N LEU A 14 -23.42 -3.34 18.59
CA LEU A 14 -22.26 -4.20 18.79
C LEU A 14 -22.65 -5.67 18.72
N ARG A 15 -21.83 -6.47 18.04
CA ARG A 15 -21.88 -7.94 18.06
C ARG A 15 -20.82 -8.51 18.99
N CYS A 16 -19.67 -7.84 19.07
CA CYS A 16 -18.60 -8.14 20.02
C CYS A 16 -18.86 -7.50 21.40
N LYS A 17 -18.06 -7.89 22.40
CA LYS A 17 -18.15 -7.37 23.78
C LYS A 17 -17.74 -5.90 23.95
N GLY A 18 -17.07 -5.32 22.96
CA GLY A 18 -16.62 -3.93 22.98
C GLY A 18 -16.26 -3.41 21.60
N TRP A 19 -16.10 -2.08 21.51
CA TRP A 19 -15.79 -1.39 20.25
C TRP A 19 -14.45 -1.78 19.65
N ARG A 20 -13.46 -2.13 20.47
CA ARG A 20 -12.14 -2.54 19.98
C ARG A 20 -12.23 -3.86 19.20
N GLN A 21 -12.92 -4.86 19.74
CA GLN A 21 -13.18 -6.14 19.07
C GLN A 21 -14.09 -5.95 17.84
N GLU A 22 -15.18 -5.18 17.99
CA GLU A 22 -16.12 -4.91 16.90
C GLU A 22 -15.45 -4.20 15.73
N ALA A 23 -14.58 -3.22 16.00
CA ALA A 23 -13.81 -2.53 14.98
C ALA A 23 -12.98 -3.51 14.14
N LEU A 24 -12.21 -4.38 14.80
CA LEU A 24 -11.36 -5.35 14.10
C LEU A 24 -12.19 -6.37 13.30
N LEU A 25 -13.36 -6.79 13.81
CA LEU A 25 -14.28 -7.65 13.06
C LEU A 25 -14.83 -6.94 11.81
N ARG A 26 -15.28 -5.69 11.94
CA ARG A 26 -15.79 -4.91 10.81
C ARG A 26 -14.71 -4.65 9.76
N LEU A 27 -13.47 -4.43 10.19
CA LEU A 27 -12.33 -4.28 9.30
C LEU A 27 -12.03 -5.58 8.52
N LEU A 28 -12.05 -6.74 9.19
CA LEU A 28 -11.93 -8.05 8.55
C LEU A 28 -13.02 -8.27 7.48
N GLU A 29 -14.26 -7.94 7.81
CA GLU A 29 -15.39 -8.05 6.87
C GLU A 29 -15.24 -7.06 5.71
N ASN A 30 -14.77 -5.84 6.00
CA ASN A 30 -14.54 -4.80 5.00
C ASN A 30 -13.50 -5.21 3.95
N VAL A 31 -12.37 -5.79 4.37
CA VAL A 31 -11.34 -6.18 3.39
C VAL A 31 -11.84 -7.26 2.42
N LEU A 32 -12.77 -8.12 2.85
CA LEU A 32 -13.43 -9.10 1.96
C LEU A 32 -14.55 -8.48 1.12
N ALA A 33 -15.28 -7.50 1.65
CA ALA A 33 -16.29 -6.77 0.87
C ALA A 33 -15.68 -6.00 -0.32
N VAL A 34 -14.42 -5.58 -0.19
CA VAL A 34 -13.70 -4.77 -1.20
C VAL A 34 -12.69 -5.58 -2.02
N GLY A 35 -12.35 -6.80 -1.60
CA GLY A 35 -11.32 -7.63 -2.22
C GLY A 35 -11.52 -7.95 -3.70
N GLU A 36 -10.44 -8.26 -4.41
CA GLU A 36 -10.47 -8.63 -5.83
C GLU A 36 -11.10 -10.01 -6.09
N ALA A 37 -10.90 -10.98 -5.20
CA ALA A 37 -11.47 -12.33 -5.31
C ALA A 37 -11.85 -12.88 -3.93
N PRO A 38 -12.87 -12.29 -3.28
CA PRO A 38 -13.12 -12.52 -1.86
C PRO A 38 -13.72 -13.90 -1.57
N GLN A 39 -14.29 -14.59 -2.56
CA GLN A 39 -14.68 -16.01 -2.43
C GLN A 39 -13.49 -16.94 -2.12
N ASP A 40 -12.28 -16.52 -2.50
CA ASP A 40 -11.01 -17.21 -2.25
C ASP A 40 -10.22 -16.55 -1.10
N LEU A 41 -10.86 -15.63 -0.36
CA LEU A 41 -10.29 -14.76 0.67
C LEU A 41 -9.19 -13.81 0.16
N VAL A 42 -9.01 -13.70 -1.16
CA VAL A 42 -8.00 -12.86 -1.79
C VAL A 42 -8.50 -11.42 -1.86
N VAL A 43 -7.70 -10.53 -1.28
CA VAL A 43 -7.98 -9.10 -1.23
C VAL A 43 -7.30 -8.38 -2.40
N TYR A 44 -5.98 -8.56 -2.59
CA TYR A 44 -5.23 -7.91 -3.68
C TYR A 44 -3.88 -8.61 -3.96
N ALA A 45 -3.09 -8.06 -4.90
CA ALA A 45 -1.72 -8.51 -5.26
C ALA A 45 -1.63 -10.02 -5.60
N ALA A 46 -2.60 -10.50 -6.38
CA ALA A 46 -2.74 -11.88 -6.85
C ALA A 46 -3.12 -12.92 -5.78
N LEU A 47 -2.45 -12.97 -4.62
CA LEU A 47 -2.71 -13.98 -3.57
C LEU A 47 -2.71 -13.45 -2.14
N GLY A 48 -2.67 -12.12 -1.93
CA GLY A 48 -2.76 -11.54 -0.59
C GLY A 48 -4.13 -11.79 0.03
N LYS A 49 -4.19 -12.55 1.14
CA LYS A 49 -5.45 -13.02 1.76
C LYS A 49 -5.74 -12.39 3.12
N ALA A 50 -7.03 -12.27 3.45
CA ALA A 50 -7.51 -11.79 4.75
C ALA A 50 -7.43 -12.84 5.88
N ALA A 51 -7.54 -14.12 5.52
CA ALA A 51 -7.37 -15.27 6.40
C ALA A 51 -6.83 -16.44 5.58
N ARG A 52 -6.26 -17.45 6.25
CA ARG A 52 -5.60 -18.58 5.57
C ARG A 52 -6.55 -19.37 4.69
N ASP A 53 -7.70 -19.71 5.29
CA ASP A 53 -8.76 -20.53 4.72
C ASP A 53 -10.08 -20.19 5.41
N TRP A 54 -11.18 -20.74 4.89
CA TRP A 54 -12.51 -20.49 5.41
C TRP A 54 -12.73 -20.95 6.86
N PRO A 55 -12.24 -22.14 7.29
CA PRO A 55 -12.24 -22.51 8.70
C PRO A 55 -11.53 -21.49 9.61
N ALA A 56 -10.36 -21.01 9.20
CA ALA A 56 -9.61 -19.98 9.92
C ALA A 56 -10.39 -18.67 10.00
N TYR A 57 -10.99 -18.21 8.89
CA TYR A 57 -11.85 -17.03 8.87
C TYR A 57 -12.98 -17.13 9.91
N ARG A 58 -13.73 -18.24 9.90
CA ARG A 58 -14.85 -18.45 10.84
C ARG A 58 -14.37 -18.46 12.28
N ALA A 59 -13.26 -19.12 12.56
CA ALA A 59 -12.68 -19.15 13.90
C ALA A 59 -12.17 -17.77 14.37
N ILE A 60 -11.70 -16.90 13.46
CA ILE A 60 -11.34 -15.51 13.78
C ILE A 60 -12.59 -14.73 14.16
N VAL A 61 -13.65 -14.83 13.35
CA VAL A 61 -14.94 -14.16 13.61
C VAL A 61 -15.48 -14.59 14.97
N ASP A 62 -15.58 -15.91 15.22
CA ASP A 62 -16.05 -16.45 16.48
C ASP A 62 -15.19 -15.96 17.66
N ALA A 63 -13.85 -15.98 17.52
CA ALA A 63 -12.97 -15.47 18.56
C ALA A 63 -13.24 -14.00 18.88
N LEU A 64 -13.32 -13.12 17.88
CA LEU A 64 -13.58 -11.69 18.07
C LEU A 64 -14.94 -11.40 18.71
N LEU A 65 -15.97 -12.20 18.43
CA LEU A 65 -17.29 -12.05 19.05
C LEU A 65 -17.26 -12.29 20.57
N PHE A 66 -16.42 -13.23 21.04
CA PHE A 66 -16.40 -13.66 22.45
C PHE A 66 -15.18 -13.18 23.26
N LEU A 67 -14.17 -12.58 22.61
CA LEU A 67 -12.93 -12.12 23.25
C LEU A 67 -13.21 -11.05 24.31
N GLU A 68 -12.62 -11.23 25.50
CA GLU A 68 -12.65 -10.21 26.56
C GLU A 68 -11.64 -9.08 26.28
N GLU A 69 -11.78 -7.94 26.96
CA GLU A 69 -10.87 -6.80 26.77
C GLU A 69 -9.46 -7.04 27.36
N ASP A 70 -9.32 -7.93 28.35
CA ASP A 70 -8.03 -8.34 28.91
C ASP A 70 -7.44 -9.58 28.23
N GLN A 71 -7.88 -9.88 27.00
CA GLN A 71 -7.43 -11.01 26.21
C GLN A 71 -6.88 -10.56 24.84
N THR A 72 -5.90 -11.31 24.36
CA THR A 72 -5.28 -11.10 23.05
C THR A 72 -5.44 -12.35 22.19
N LEU A 73 -6.02 -12.21 21.00
CA LEU A 73 -6.06 -13.24 19.96
C LEU A 73 -4.71 -13.29 19.22
N VAL A 74 -4.15 -14.48 19.09
CA VAL A 74 -2.88 -14.72 18.39
C VAL A 74 -3.17 -15.36 17.03
N ILE A 75 -2.72 -14.72 15.96
CA ILE A 75 -2.88 -15.19 14.58
C ILE A 75 -1.51 -15.48 13.96
N GLN A 76 -1.36 -16.71 13.46
CA GLN A 76 -0.19 -17.14 12.71
C GLN A 76 -0.60 -17.34 11.25
N SER A 77 0.00 -16.62 10.32
CA SER A 77 -0.30 -16.63 8.87
C SER A 77 -1.79 -16.84 8.59
N GLY A 78 -2.62 -15.87 9.00
CA GLY A 78 -4.06 -15.86 8.77
C GLY A 78 -4.87 -16.96 9.48
N LYS A 79 -4.28 -17.71 10.42
CA LYS A 79 -4.96 -18.74 11.23
C LYS A 79 -4.94 -18.36 12.72
N PRO A 80 -6.09 -18.32 13.41
CA PRO A 80 -6.12 -18.11 14.85
C PRO A 80 -5.58 -19.36 15.55
N ILE A 81 -4.60 -19.20 16.44
CA ILE A 81 -3.93 -20.32 17.13
C ILE A 81 -4.16 -20.34 18.64
N GLY A 82 -4.65 -19.24 19.22
CA GLY A 82 -4.95 -19.19 20.64
C GLY A 82 -5.39 -17.82 21.10
N VAL A 83 -5.99 -17.79 22.29
CA VAL A 83 -6.33 -16.59 23.05
C VAL A 83 -5.54 -16.64 24.35
N LEU A 84 -4.81 -15.57 24.64
CA LEU A 84 -4.02 -15.44 25.86
C LEU A 84 -4.58 -14.31 26.71
N ARG A 85 -4.60 -14.51 28.04
CA ARG A 85 -4.90 -13.43 28.96
C ARG A 85 -3.72 -12.46 29.05
N THR A 86 -3.97 -11.19 28.82
CA THR A 86 -3.01 -10.09 28.86
C THR A 86 -3.53 -9.01 29.82
N HIS A 87 -3.94 -7.85 29.31
CA HIS A 87 -4.55 -6.75 30.06
C HIS A 87 -5.28 -5.80 29.10
N SER A 88 -6.15 -4.93 29.61
CA SER A 88 -6.95 -4.02 28.76
C SER A 88 -6.13 -3.02 27.95
N GLN A 89 -4.89 -2.72 28.35
CA GLN A 89 -3.99 -1.88 27.55
C GLN A 89 -3.18 -2.65 26.49
N ALA A 90 -3.34 -3.97 26.37
CA ALA A 90 -2.64 -4.76 25.36
C ALA A 90 -3.42 -4.73 24.04
N PRO A 91 -2.78 -5.10 22.91
CA PRO A 91 -3.51 -5.36 21.67
C PRO A 91 -4.58 -6.44 21.83
N ILE A 92 -5.73 -6.23 21.19
CA ILE A 92 -6.80 -7.21 21.06
C ILE A 92 -6.34 -8.35 20.14
N VAL A 93 -5.57 -8.02 19.10
CA VAL A 93 -5.04 -9.01 18.15
C VAL A 93 -3.56 -8.76 17.89
N ILE A 94 -2.76 -9.83 17.92
CA ILE A 94 -1.39 -9.81 17.41
C ILE A 94 -1.22 -10.84 16.30
N MET A 95 -0.47 -10.48 15.26
CA MET A 95 -0.33 -11.32 14.06
C MET A 95 1.12 -11.45 13.61
N ALA A 96 1.45 -12.64 13.11
CA ALA A 96 2.69 -12.89 12.37
C ALA A 96 2.35 -13.65 11.09
N ASN A 97 2.38 -12.98 9.94
CA ASN A 97 1.97 -13.53 8.66
C ASN A 97 3.16 -13.76 7.72
N CYS A 98 3.25 -14.97 7.17
CA CYS A 98 4.20 -15.35 6.12
C CYS A 98 5.70 -15.30 6.48
N ASN A 99 6.05 -15.27 7.77
CA ASN A 99 7.44 -15.22 8.20
C ASN A 99 8.13 -16.59 8.02
N LEU A 100 9.21 -16.61 7.24
CA LEU A 100 10.07 -17.78 7.02
C LEU A 100 11.51 -17.45 7.44
N VAL A 101 12.22 -18.45 7.94
CA VAL A 101 13.65 -18.32 8.30
C VAL A 101 14.45 -18.02 7.03
N GLY A 102 15.35 -17.04 7.06
CA GLY A 102 15.99 -16.42 5.88
C GLY A 102 16.31 -17.36 4.70
N GLN A 103 17.12 -18.42 4.91
CA GLN A 103 17.50 -19.35 3.83
C GLN A 103 16.33 -20.12 3.18
N TRP A 104 15.18 -20.19 3.87
CA TRP A 104 13.93 -20.79 3.42
C TRP A 104 12.92 -19.76 2.92
N ALA A 105 13.17 -18.46 3.05
CA ALA A 105 12.30 -17.40 2.54
C ALA A 105 12.47 -17.27 1.01
N LYS A 106 12.00 -18.29 0.28
CA LYS A 106 12.04 -18.39 -1.19
C LYS A 106 10.67 -18.78 -1.71
N ALA A 107 10.36 -18.36 -2.93
CA ALA A 107 9.04 -18.56 -3.53
C ALA A 107 8.64 -20.05 -3.56
N GLU A 108 9.58 -20.95 -3.87
CA GLU A 108 9.33 -22.39 -3.97
C GLU A 108 8.94 -22.99 -2.61
N HIS A 109 9.59 -22.55 -1.53
CA HIS A 109 9.26 -22.97 -0.17
C HIS A 109 7.90 -22.42 0.27
N PHE A 110 7.61 -21.16 -0.05
CA PHE A 110 6.30 -20.57 0.20
C PHE A 110 5.18 -21.39 -0.47
N TYR A 111 5.25 -21.65 -1.78
CA TYR A 111 4.20 -22.37 -2.49
C TYR A 111 4.07 -23.83 -2.00
N ALA A 112 5.17 -24.48 -1.63
CA ALA A 112 5.13 -25.82 -1.07
C ALA A 112 4.37 -25.87 0.27
N LEU A 113 4.58 -24.88 1.15
CA LEU A 113 3.89 -24.74 2.43
C LEU A 113 2.43 -24.29 2.25
N GLU A 114 2.16 -23.41 1.29
CA GLU A 114 0.82 -22.91 0.98
C GLU A 114 -0.06 -24.07 0.49
N LYS A 115 0.47 -24.91 -0.42
CA LYS A 115 -0.22 -26.12 -0.90
C LYS A 115 -0.56 -27.10 0.22
N GLN A 116 0.21 -27.10 1.31
CA GLN A 116 -0.04 -27.91 2.51
C GLN A 116 -0.99 -27.22 3.51
N GLY A 117 -1.45 -26.00 3.25
CA GLY A 117 -2.30 -25.22 4.16
C GLY A 117 -1.56 -24.71 5.41
N LEU A 118 -0.22 -24.59 5.36
CA LEU A 118 0.60 -24.24 6.52
C LEU A 118 0.91 -22.73 6.61
N ILE A 119 0.76 -22.00 5.50
CA ILE A 119 1.08 -20.58 5.39
C ILE A 119 0.08 -19.89 4.45
N CYS A 120 -0.10 -18.58 4.62
CA CYS A 120 -0.69 -17.72 3.63
C CYS A 120 0.03 -16.38 3.63
N TRP A 121 0.05 -15.70 2.49
CA TRP A 121 0.57 -14.34 2.42
C TRP A 121 -0.53 -13.35 2.77
N GLY A 122 -0.26 -12.47 3.74
CA GLY A 122 -1.18 -11.42 4.17
C GLY A 122 -1.08 -10.13 3.37
N GLY A 123 -0.27 -10.09 2.29
CA GLY A 123 0.07 -8.83 1.65
C GLY A 123 0.73 -7.85 2.64
N LEU A 124 0.52 -6.57 2.40
CA LEU A 124 0.77 -5.51 3.37
C LEU A 124 -0.47 -5.34 4.26
N THR A 125 -1.64 -5.08 3.68
CA THR A 125 -2.84 -4.68 4.42
C THR A 125 -4.00 -5.69 4.38
N ALA A 126 -3.80 -6.87 3.77
CA ALA A 126 -4.89 -7.85 3.63
C ALA A 126 -5.06 -8.68 4.90
N GLY A 127 -3.98 -9.28 5.38
CA GLY A 127 -3.96 -10.24 6.49
C GLY A 127 -4.01 -9.63 7.88
N ASP A 128 -3.93 -8.30 7.98
CA ASP A 128 -4.07 -7.48 9.19
C ASP A 128 -5.28 -6.51 9.11
N TRP A 129 -6.08 -6.66 8.05
CA TRP A 129 -7.40 -6.05 7.88
C TRP A 129 -7.39 -4.52 7.72
N GLN A 130 -6.41 -3.98 7.02
CA GLN A 130 -6.21 -2.52 6.87
C GLN A 130 -6.48 -2.01 5.44
N TYR A 131 -6.99 -2.86 4.55
CA TYR A 131 -7.29 -2.51 3.16
C TYR A 131 -8.57 -1.68 3.02
N ILE A 132 -8.50 -0.61 2.23
CA ILE A 132 -9.60 0.34 2.00
C ILE A 132 -9.90 0.55 0.51
N GLY A 133 -9.67 -0.50 -0.29
CA GLY A 133 -9.80 -0.42 -1.75
C GLY A 133 -8.63 0.30 -2.42
N SER A 134 -8.85 0.69 -3.68
CA SER A 134 -7.85 1.41 -4.49
C SER A 134 -7.50 2.78 -3.90
N GLN A 135 -8.35 3.33 -3.02
CA GLN A 135 -8.03 4.55 -2.27
C GLN A 135 -6.78 4.39 -1.37
N GLY A 136 -6.41 3.17 -0.96
CA GLY A 136 -5.25 2.95 -0.08
C GLY A 136 -3.90 3.37 -0.67
N VAL A 137 -3.78 3.48 -2.00
CA VAL A 137 -2.51 3.81 -2.67
C VAL A 137 -2.56 5.06 -3.55
N ILE A 138 -3.76 5.50 -3.95
CA ILE A 138 -3.91 6.56 -4.93
C ILE A 138 -3.18 7.86 -4.56
N GLN A 139 -3.13 8.24 -3.28
CA GLN A 139 -2.40 9.44 -2.88
C GLN A 139 -0.90 9.27 -3.11
N GLY A 140 -0.33 8.11 -2.78
CA GLY A 140 1.09 7.84 -3.04
C GLY A 140 1.40 7.95 -4.53
N THR A 141 0.56 7.34 -5.38
CA THR A 141 0.69 7.44 -6.84
C THR A 141 0.54 8.89 -7.34
N TYR A 142 -0.42 9.64 -6.80
CA TYR A 142 -0.63 11.05 -7.11
C TYR A 142 0.60 11.90 -6.72
N GLU A 143 1.14 11.70 -5.51
CA GLU A 143 2.32 12.42 -5.03
C GLU A 143 3.54 12.12 -5.90
N ILE A 144 3.74 10.88 -6.38
CA ILE A 144 4.82 10.57 -7.33
C ILE A 144 4.70 11.46 -8.58
N PHE A 145 3.51 11.52 -9.19
CA PHE A 145 3.28 12.36 -10.36
C PHE A 145 3.45 13.85 -10.07
N CYS A 146 3.02 14.33 -8.90
CA CYS A 146 3.25 15.72 -8.48
C CYS A 146 4.74 16.04 -8.31
N ARG A 147 5.53 15.14 -7.71
CA ARG A 147 6.99 15.33 -7.58
C ARG A 147 7.70 15.31 -8.93
N ILE A 148 7.24 14.47 -9.87
CA ILE A 148 7.75 14.49 -11.23
C ILE A 148 7.39 15.81 -11.92
N ALA A 149 6.14 16.28 -11.79
CA ALA A 149 5.69 17.55 -12.32
C ALA A 149 6.55 18.71 -11.79
N GLU A 150 6.72 18.78 -10.47
CA GLU A 150 7.52 19.78 -9.77
C GLU A 150 8.97 19.85 -10.29
N ARG A 151 9.59 18.69 -10.51
CA ARG A 151 11.02 18.60 -10.86
C ARG A 151 11.31 18.72 -12.35
N HIS A 152 10.38 18.32 -13.21
CA HIS A 152 10.65 18.12 -14.64
C HIS A 152 9.70 18.90 -15.57
N PHE A 153 8.56 19.39 -15.08
CA PHE A 153 7.50 19.94 -15.93
C PHE A 153 6.84 21.20 -15.34
N ASP A 154 7.62 22.07 -14.67
CA ASP A 154 7.15 23.35 -14.10
C ASP A 154 5.89 23.20 -13.22
N ASN A 155 5.81 22.07 -12.51
CA ASN A 155 4.68 21.71 -11.65
C ASN A 155 3.32 21.57 -12.37
N ASP A 156 3.32 21.21 -13.67
CA ASP A 156 2.10 21.04 -14.47
C ASP A 156 2.24 19.88 -15.48
N LEU A 157 1.37 18.86 -15.37
CA LEU A 157 1.34 17.73 -16.32
C LEU A 157 0.31 17.91 -17.46
N ARG A 158 -0.35 19.06 -17.59
CA ARG A 158 -1.23 19.31 -18.73
C ARG A 158 -0.47 19.26 -20.04
N GLY A 159 -0.95 18.43 -20.95
CA GLY A 159 -0.26 18.18 -22.22
C GLY A 159 0.92 17.20 -22.09
N ARG A 160 0.99 16.43 -21.00
CA ARG A 160 1.96 15.34 -20.82
C ARG A 160 1.29 13.98 -20.95
N PHE A 161 2.06 13.03 -21.46
CA PHE A 161 1.66 11.64 -21.65
C PHE A 161 2.36 10.71 -20.64
N ILE A 162 1.56 9.99 -19.85
CA ILE A 162 2.01 8.91 -18.97
C ILE A 162 1.65 7.55 -19.58
N LEU A 163 2.63 6.66 -19.69
CA LEU A 163 2.42 5.25 -20.05
C LEU A 163 2.64 4.36 -18.82
N THR A 164 1.65 3.52 -18.51
CA THR A 164 1.77 2.50 -17.45
C THR A 164 1.01 1.21 -17.80
N ALA A 165 1.11 0.20 -16.94
CA ALA A 165 0.41 -1.07 -17.04
C ALA A 165 -0.04 -1.59 -15.67
N GLY A 166 -1.05 -2.47 -15.70
CA GLY A 166 -1.68 -3.07 -14.53
C GLY A 166 -2.85 -2.26 -13.97
N LEU A 167 -4.05 -2.82 -14.04
CA LEU A 167 -5.31 -2.30 -13.49
C LEU A 167 -5.88 -3.24 -12.41
N GLY A 168 -5.01 -3.85 -11.61
CA GLY A 168 -5.40 -4.64 -10.43
C GLY A 168 -5.88 -3.76 -9.26
N GLY A 169 -6.01 -4.35 -8.06
CA GLY A 169 -6.43 -3.64 -6.83
C GLY A 169 -5.68 -2.33 -6.56
N MET A 170 -4.34 -2.38 -6.72
CA MET A 170 -3.45 -1.23 -6.52
C MET A 170 -3.19 -0.48 -7.83
N GLY A 171 -2.84 -1.21 -8.90
CA GLY A 171 -2.61 -0.68 -10.25
C GLY A 171 -3.76 0.16 -10.83
N GLY A 172 -5.00 -0.17 -10.44
CA GLY A 172 -6.20 0.54 -10.83
C GLY A 172 -6.27 1.98 -10.31
N ALA A 173 -5.41 2.39 -9.36
CA ALA A 173 -5.33 3.77 -8.89
C ALA A 173 -4.57 4.70 -9.86
N GLN A 174 -3.69 4.14 -10.70
CA GLN A 174 -2.83 4.92 -11.60
C GLN A 174 -3.59 5.85 -12.57
N PRO A 175 -4.66 5.41 -13.25
CA PRO A 175 -5.31 6.25 -14.24
C PRO A 175 -5.97 7.49 -13.59
N LEU A 176 -6.66 7.31 -12.45
CA LEU A 176 -7.24 8.42 -11.70
C LEU A 176 -6.17 9.35 -11.11
N ALA A 177 -5.06 8.81 -10.58
CA ALA A 177 -3.94 9.60 -10.09
C ALA A 177 -3.33 10.48 -11.20
N GLY A 178 -3.10 9.92 -12.39
CA GLY A 178 -2.60 10.66 -13.55
C GLY A 178 -3.55 11.78 -13.98
N ARG A 179 -4.85 11.49 -14.02
CA ARG A 179 -5.89 12.48 -14.34
C ARG A 179 -5.96 13.61 -13.32
N MET A 180 -5.93 13.30 -12.02
CA MET A 180 -5.90 14.31 -10.95
C MET A 180 -4.61 15.14 -10.96
N ALA A 181 -3.50 14.56 -11.42
CA ALA A 181 -2.24 15.28 -11.66
C ALA A 181 -2.26 16.10 -12.97
N ASN A 182 -3.39 16.12 -13.67
CA ASN A 182 -3.67 16.81 -14.94
C ASN A 182 -3.03 16.22 -16.21
N ALA A 183 -2.60 14.96 -16.19
CA ALA A 183 -1.98 14.29 -17.32
C ALA A 183 -2.97 13.51 -18.21
N ALA A 184 -2.57 13.24 -19.46
CA ALA A 184 -3.14 12.17 -20.25
C ALA A 184 -2.40 10.86 -19.93
N ILE A 185 -3.11 9.80 -19.58
CA ILE A 185 -2.53 8.53 -19.14
C ILE A 185 -3.11 7.33 -19.90
N LEU A 186 -2.22 6.49 -20.44
CA LEU A 186 -2.55 5.20 -21.03
C LEU A 186 -2.15 4.09 -20.06
N THR A 187 -3.09 3.20 -19.73
CA THR A 187 -2.82 2.02 -18.91
C THR A 187 -3.12 0.73 -19.66
N VAL A 188 -2.09 -0.09 -19.87
CA VAL A 188 -2.21 -1.40 -20.50
C VAL A 188 -2.64 -2.44 -19.48
N GLU A 189 -3.65 -3.25 -19.81
CA GLU A 189 -4.13 -4.33 -18.95
C GLU A 189 -4.48 -5.56 -19.80
N VAL A 190 -4.10 -6.75 -19.35
CA VAL A 190 -4.29 -8.01 -20.08
C VAL A 190 -5.64 -8.66 -19.75
N ASN A 191 -6.24 -8.32 -18.60
CA ASN A 191 -7.51 -8.83 -18.13
C ASN A 191 -8.65 -7.81 -18.33
N GLU A 192 -9.56 -8.14 -19.23
CA GLU A 192 -10.76 -7.33 -19.51
C GLU A 192 -11.61 -7.07 -18.27
N GLU A 193 -11.74 -8.05 -17.36
CA GLU A 193 -12.53 -7.88 -16.13
C GLU A 193 -11.98 -6.76 -15.24
N SER A 194 -10.66 -6.61 -15.20
CA SER A 194 -9.98 -5.55 -14.44
C SER A 194 -10.26 -4.17 -15.06
N ILE A 195 -10.25 -4.04 -16.39
CA ILE A 195 -10.64 -2.80 -17.07
C ILE A 195 -12.10 -2.45 -16.74
N GLN A 196 -13.02 -3.40 -16.88
CA GLN A 196 -14.44 -3.18 -16.62
C GLN A 196 -14.71 -2.77 -15.17
N LYS A 197 -14.00 -3.36 -14.21
CA LYS A 197 -14.08 -2.97 -12.79
C LYS A 197 -13.67 -1.51 -12.59
N ARG A 198 -12.61 -1.04 -13.25
CA ARG A 198 -12.08 0.33 -13.12
C ARG A 198 -12.92 1.37 -13.83
N LEU A 199 -13.55 1.01 -14.95
CA LEU A 199 -14.59 1.85 -15.57
C LEU A 199 -15.80 2.00 -14.63
N LYS A 200 -16.29 0.88 -14.10
CA LYS A 200 -17.48 0.86 -13.25
C LYS A 200 -17.30 1.67 -11.96
N ASN A 201 -16.14 1.62 -11.33
CA ASN A 201 -15.87 2.35 -10.09
C ASN A 201 -15.32 3.77 -10.33
N GLY A 202 -15.19 4.23 -11.58
CA GLY A 202 -14.78 5.60 -11.91
C GLY A 202 -13.29 5.89 -11.79
N PHE A 203 -12.45 4.86 -11.63
CA PHE A 203 -10.99 5.01 -11.64
C PHE A 203 -10.37 5.05 -13.04
N LEU A 204 -11.15 4.70 -14.07
CA LEU A 204 -10.79 4.78 -15.48
C LEU A 204 -11.92 5.44 -16.27
N GLU A 205 -11.61 6.32 -17.22
CA GLU A 205 -12.62 7.04 -18.01
C GLU A 205 -12.99 6.31 -19.29
N LEU A 206 -11.99 5.89 -20.09
CA LEU A 206 -12.21 5.30 -21.40
C LEU A 206 -11.48 3.96 -21.55
N ARG A 207 -12.01 3.10 -22.40
CA ARG A 207 -11.34 1.92 -22.95
C ARG A 207 -11.15 2.11 -24.45
N ALA A 208 -9.94 1.93 -24.93
CA ALA A 208 -9.63 1.94 -26.35
C ALA A 208 -9.80 0.53 -26.96
N ASP A 209 -10.18 0.48 -28.23
CA ASP A 209 -10.42 -0.77 -28.96
C ASP A 209 -9.15 -1.35 -29.62
N SER A 210 -8.12 -0.52 -29.77
CA SER A 210 -6.83 -0.88 -30.36
C SER A 210 -5.74 0.07 -29.88
N LEU A 211 -4.48 -0.32 -30.11
CA LEU A 211 -3.34 0.57 -29.82
C LEU A 211 -3.41 1.87 -30.62
N ASP A 212 -3.80 1.81 -31.90
CA ASP A 212 -3.95 3.00 -32.74
C ASP A 212 -5.02 3.94 -32.20
N HIS A 213 -6.17 3.39 -31.78
CA HIS A 213 -7.23 4.18 -31.15
C HIS A 213 -6.74 4.79 -29.84
N ALA A 214 -6.05 4.02 -28.99
CA ALA A 214 -5.51 4.53 -27.72
C ALA A 214 -4.54 5.70 -27.93
N LEU A 215 -3.58 5.56 -28.85
CA LEU A 215 -2.60 6.59 -29.15
C LEU A 215 -3.23 7.83 -29.77
N ALA A 216 -4.28 7.68 -30.60
CA ALA A 216 -5.03 8.81 -31.15
C ALA A 216 -5.76 9.61 -30.05
N LEU A 217 -6.40 8.92 -29.08
CA LEU A 217 -7.04 9.57 -27.93
C LEU A 217 -6.03 10.33 -27.07
N ILE A 218 -4.89 9.71 -26.77
CA ILE A 218 -3.81 10.34 -26.00
C ILE A 218 -3.25 11.56 -26.75
N ALA A 219 -2.99 11.45 -28.05
CA ALA A 219 -2.47 12.56 -28.84
C ALA A 219 -3.42 13.76 -28.87
N ASP A 220 -4.74 13.53 -29.01
CA ASP A 220 -5.75 14.59 -28.95
C ASP A 220 -5.82 15.25 -27.56
N ALA A 221 -5.82 14.44 -26.48
CA ALA A 221 -5.82 14.94 -25.11
C ALA A 221 -4.58 15.78 -24.80
N VAL A 222 -3.39 15.30 -25.22
CA VAL A 222 -2.12 16.02 -25.10
C VAL A 222 -2.17 17.35 -25.85
N ALA A 223 -2.61 17.36 -27.12
CA ALA A 223 -2.71 18.57 -27.93
C ALA A 223 -3.68 19.60 -27.32
N ARG A 224 -4.79 19.14 -26.72
CA ARG A 224 -5.77 19.99 -26.04
C ARG A 224 -5.42 20.34 -24.60
N ARG A 225 -4.31 19.80 -24.08
CA ARG A 225 -3.91 19.95 -22.66
C ARG A 225 -5.01 19.50 -21.69
N GLN A 226 -5.76 18.47 -22.06
CA GLN A 226 -6.87 17.93 -21.28
C GLN A 226 -6.42 16.67 -20.54
N PRO A 227 -6.71 16.55 -19.23
CA PRO A 227 -6.46 15.30 -18.53
C PRO A 227 -7.43 14.22 -19.03
N LEU A 228 -6.90 13.01 -19.22
CA LEU A 228 -7.67 11.88 -19.74
C LEU A 228 -7.04 10.57 -19.29
N SER A 229 -7.85 9.60 -18.87
CA SER A 229 -7.39 8.24 -18.59
C SER A 229 -7.97 7.20 -19.57
N VAL A 230 -7.08 6.47 -20.24
CA VAL A 230 -7.42 5.48 -21.28
C VAL A 230 -6.86 4.11 -20.89
N GLY A 231 -7.71 3.10 -20.88
CA GLY A 231 -7.31 1.70 -20.70
C GLY A 231 -7.20 1.00 -22.05
N LEU A 232 -6.18 0.15 -22.21
CA LEU A 232 -5.99 -0.65 -23.40
C LEU A 232 -5.89 -2.12 -23.02
N LEU A 233 -6.78 -2.95 -23.60
CA LEU A 233 -6.65 -4.40 -23.49
C LEU A 233 -5.43 -4.87 -24.29
N GLY A 234 -4.42 -5.39 -23.62
CA GLY A 234 -3.18 -5.86 -24.24
C GLY A 234 -2.15 -6.36 -23.24
N ASN A 235 -1.10 -7.00 -23.73
CA ASN A 235 0.04 -7.40 -22.90
C ASN A 235 1.10 -6.29 -22.92
N ALA A 236 1.52 -5.81 -21.75
CA ALA A 236 2.52 -4.74 -21.64
C ALA A 236 3.87 -5.12 -22.28
N ALA A 237 4.26 -6.41 -22.24
CA ALA A 237 5.46 -6.92 -22.89
C ALA A 237 5.41 -6.88 -24.43
N ASP A 238 4.23 -6.63 -25.02
CA ASP A 238 4.03 -6.45 -26.45
C ASP A 238 3.73 -4.98 -26.80
N VAL A 239 2.90 -4.31 -26.01
CA VAL A 239 2.49 -2.92 -26.25
C VAL A 239 3.63 -1.93 -26.04
N TYR A 240 4.44 -2.08 -24.97
CA TYR A 240 5.53 -1.13 -24.70
C TYR A 240 6.60 -1.16 -25.80
N PRO A 241 7.13 -2.34 -26.22
CA PRO A 241 8.04 -2.40 -27.35
C PRO A 241 7.45 -1.84 -28.64
N GLU A 242 6.16 -2.06 -28.90
CA GLU A 242 5.49 -1.55 -30.10
C GLU A 242 5.40 -0.01 -30.10
N ILE A 243 5.03 0.61 -28.98
CA ILE A 243 5.02 2.08 -28.85
C ILE A 243 6.43 2.65 -29.07
N LEU A 244 7.45 2.02 -28.46
CA LEU A 244 8.84 2.42 -28.64
C LEU A 244 9.31 2.28 -30.10
N ALA A 245 8.97 1.19 -30.76
CA ALA A 245 9.32 0.93 -32.16
C ALA A 245 8.70 1.95 -33.13
N ARG A 246 7.54 2.51 -32.78
CA ARG A 246 6.89 3.60 -33.54
C ARG A 246 7.52 4.98 -33.30
N GLY A 247 8.50 5.09 -32.41
CA GLY A 247 9.15 6.36 -32.06
C GLY A 247 8.26 7.31 -31.27
N ILE A 248 7.23 6.79 -30.59
CA ILE A 248 6.36 7.59 -29.72
C ILE A 248 6.93 7.53 -28.32
N VAL A 249 7.35 8.68 -27.78
CA VAL A 249 8.01 8.77 -26.47
C VAL A 249 7.02 9.37 -25.46
N PRO A 250 6.54 8.61 -24.46
CA PRO A 250 5.81 9.17 -23.33
C PRO A 250 6.72 10.09 -22.50
N ASP A 251 6.14 11.11 -21.86
CA ASP A 251 6.88 11.98 -20.93
C ASP A 251 7.26 11.22 -19.65
N ILE A 252 6.38 10.31 -19.19
CA ILE A 252 6.57 9.50 -17.98
C ILE A 252 6.23 8.03 -18.30
N VAL A 253 7.07 7.09 -17.86
CA VAL A 253 6.85 5.65 -18.00
C VAL A 253 7.03 4.93 -16.67
N THR A 254 6.10 4.05 -16.33
CA THR A 254 6.21 3.17 -15.16
C THR A 254 5.49 1.85 -15.42
N ASP A 255 5.51 0.94 -14.45
CA ASP A 255 4.74 -0.29 -14.45
C ASP A 255 4.18 -0.59 -13.06
N GLN A 256 2.97 -1.14 -12.99
CA GLN A 256 2.39 -1.71 -11.77
C GLN A 256 1.64 -3.02 -12.03
N THR A 257 2.09 -3.80 -13.02
CA THR A 257 1.72 -5.21 -13.13
C THR A 257 2.12 -5.95 -11.84
N SER A 258 1.54 -7.13 -11.58
CA SER A 258 1.96 -7.96 -10.45
C SER A 258 3.25 -8.73 -10.77
N ALA A 259 4.29 -8.04 -11.26
CA ALA A 259 5.57 -8.64 -11.66
C ALA A 259 6.27 -9.37 -10.51
N HIS A 260 5.94 -9.02 -9.26
CA HIS A 260 6.48 -9.65 -8.06
C HIS A 260 6.15 -11.13 -7.96
N ASP A 261 5.15 -11.61 -8.69
CA ASP A 261 4.76 -13.01 -8.71
C ASP A 261 4.66 -13.52 -10.15
N LEU A 262 5.66 -14.29 -10.56
CA LEU A 262 5.75 -14.86 -11.91
C LEU A 262 4.71 -15.97 -12.19
N VAL A 263 4.02 -16.48 -11.17
CA VAL A 263 3.06 -17.59 -11.25
C VAL A 263 1.62 -17.06 -11.29
N TYR A 264 1.30 -16.13 -10.40
CA TYR A 264 -0.04 -15.60 -10.21
C TYR A 264 -0.23 -14.20 -10.79
N GLY A 265 0.83 -13.43 -10.96
CA GLY A 265 0.76 -11.99 -11.21
C GLY A 265 1.05 -11.53 -12.64
N TYR A 266 2.07 -12.07 -13.30
CA TYR A 266 2.46 -11.65 -14.66
C TYR A 266 2.01 -12.66 -15.73
N VAL A 267 1.27 -12.20 -16.75
CA VAL A 267 0.83 -13.05 -17.88
C VAL A 267 1.90 -13.00 -18.99
N PRO A 268 2.47 -14.13 -19.40
CA PRO A 268 3.45 -14.15 -20.50
C PRO A 268 2.87 -13.61 -21.81
N SER A 269 3.71 -12.98 -22.62
CA SER A 269 3.37 -12.59 -24.00
C SER A 269 2.83 -13.80 -24.79
N GLY A 270 1.86 -13.56 -25.66
CA GLY A 270 1.19 -14.60 -26.46
C GLY A 270 0.22 -15.49 -25.67
N HIS A 271 -0.03 -15.23 -24.39
CA HIS A 271 -0.97 -15.98 -23.57
C HIS A 271 -2.14 -15.12 -23.08
N THR A 272 -3.30 -15.75 -22.91
CA THR A 272 -4.44 -15.17 -22.19
C THR A 272 -4.30 -15.41 -20.67
N PRO A 273 -5.00 -14.65 -19.83
CA PRO A 273 -5.06 -14.92 -18.38
C PRO A 273 -5.48 -16.36 -18.05
N GLN A 274 -6.45 -16.92 -18.78
CA GLN A 274 -6.94 -18.29 -18.56
C GLN A 274 -5.88 -19.34 -18.90
N GLN A 275 -5.07 -19.11 -19.95
CA GLN A 275 -3.97 -19.99 -20.30
C GLN A 275 -2.86 -19.95 -19.24
N ALA A 276 -2.53 -18.78 -18.70
CA ALA A 276 -1.59 -18.66 -17.59
C ALA A 276 -2.10 -19.37 -16.33
N ILE A 277 -3.40 -19.23 -16.00
CA ILE A 277 -4.04 -19.93 -14.87
C ILE A 277 -3.91 -21.45 -15.02
N ALA A 278 -4.22 -22.01 -16.19
CA ALA A 278 -4.15 -23.47 -16.42
C ALA A 278 -2.73 -24.04 -16.25
N ARG A 279 -1.69 -23.23 -16.46
CA ARG A 279 -0.30 -23.64 -16.28
C ARG A 279 0.15 -23.70 -14.82
N ARG A 280 -0.59 -23.10 -13.88
CA ARG A 280 -0.27 -23.13 -12.44
C ARG A 280 -0.33 -24.54 -11.85
N ASP A 281 -1.14 -25.43 -12.43
CA ASP A 281 -1.24 -26.82 -11.97
C ASP A 281 -0.36 -27.79 -12.77
N SER A 282 0.03 -27.41 -13.99
CA SER A 282 0.67 -28.31 -14.96
C SER A 282 2.15 -28.03 -15.22
N ASP A 283 2.59 -26.76 -15.16
CA ASP A 283 3.96 -26.34 -15.51
C ASP A 283 4.29 -24.96 -14.89
N ILE A 284 4.48 -24.92 -13.56
CA ILE A 284 4.84 -23.69 -12.83
C ILE A 284 6.20 -23.16 -13.29
N GLU A 285 7.20 -24.04 -13.44
CA GLU A 285 8.56 -23.62 -13.81
C GLU A 285 8.61 -23.00 -15.21
N GLY A 286 7.94 -23.60 -16.19
CA GLY A 286 7.84 -23.03 -17.53
C GLY A 286 7.04 -21.72 -17.53
N LEU A 287 5.96 -21.61 -16.74
CA LEU A 287 5.22 -20.36 -16.60
C LEU A 287 6.12 -19.25 -16.06
N MET A 288 6.88 -19.51 -15.00
CA MET A 288 7.80 -18.52 -14.42
C MET A 288 8.89 -18.09 -15.42
N ARG A 289 9.44 -19.04 -16.18
CA ARG A 289 10.43 -18.75 -17.23
C ARG A 289 9.86 -17.85 -18.31
N ASP A 290 8.65 -18.15 -18.80
CA ASP A 290 8.03 -17.41 -19.90
C ASP A 290 7.55 -16.01 -19.44
N SER A 291 7.07 -15.90 -18.20
CA SER A 291 6.79 -14.62 -17.54
C SER A 291 8.04 -13.76 -17.43
N ARG A 292 9.17 -14.33 -16.98
CA ARG A 292 10.46 -13.62 -16.90
C ARG A 292 10.94 -13.15 -18.27
N ALA A 293 10.84 -13.99 -19.30
CA ALA A 293 11.20 -13.61 -20.67
C ALA A 293 10.35 -12.44 -21.19
N SER A 294 9.07 -12.38 -20.79
CA SER A 294 8.18 -11.27 -21.13
C SER A 294 8.55 -9.99 -20.36
N ILE A 295 8.88 -10.09 -19.07
CA ILE A 295 9.39 -8.98 -18.27
C ILE A 295 10.69 -8.41 -18.85
N VAL A 296 11.60 -9.25 -19.35
CA VAL A 296 12.83 -8.80 -20.02
C VAL A 296 12.50 -7.87 -21.19
N ARG A 297 11.58 -8.25 -22.07
CA ARG A 297 11.13 -7.43 -23.20
C ARG A 297 10.48 -6.12 -22.74
N HIS A 298 9.65 -6.19 -21.70
CA HIS A 298 8.98 -5.03 -21.12
C HIS A 298 10.00 -4.01 -20.56
N VAL A 299 10.93 -4.45 -19.72
CA VAL A 299 11.95 -3.57 -19.11
C VAL A 299 12.94 -3.04 -20.14
N GLN A 300 13.27 -3.80 -21.18
CA GLN A 300 14.06 -3.29 -22.31
C GLN A 300 13.37 -2.12 -23.01
N ALA A 301 12.04 -2.17 -23.18
CA ALA A 301 11.29 -1.04 -23.73
C ALA A 301 11.28 0.16 -22.77
N MET A 302 11.12 -0.07 -21.45
CA MET A 302 11.23 0.99 -20.44
C MET A 302 12.60 1.69 -20.50
N LEU A 303 13.69 0.94 -20.58
CA LEU A 303 15.04 1.49 -20.76
C LEU A 303 15.17 2.26 -22.09
N GLY A 304 14.59 1.75 -23.17
CA GLY A 304 14.56 2.45 -24.46
C GLY A 304 13.82 3.80 -24.40
N PHE A 305 12.72 3.89 -23.66
CA PHE A 305 12.05 5.18 -23.42
C PHE A 305 12.92 6.12 -22.58
N GLN A 306 13.61 5.60 -21.56
CA GLN A 306 14.54 6.37 -20.74
C GLN A 306 15.67 6.98 -21.58
N GLU A 307 16.23 6.20 -22.51
CA GLU A 307 17.26 6.66 -23.46
C GLU A 307 16.76 7.75 -24.41
N GLN A 308 15.46 7.75 -24.72
CA GLN A 308 14.81 8.78 -25.54
C GLN A 308 14.31 9.98 -24.71
N GLY A 309 14.60 10.03 -23.41
CA GLY A 309 14.37 11.17 -22.54
C GLY A 309 13.11 11.09 -21.67
N ALA A 310 12.39 9.97 -21.66
CA ALA A 310 11.26 9.78 -20.75
C ALA A 310 11.72 9.69 -19.29
N ILE A 311 10.92 10.20 -18.36
CA ILE A 311 11.12 9.95 -16.93
C ILE A 311 10.59 8.55 -16.61
N VAL A 312 11.48 7.60 -16.39
CA VAL A 312 11.15 6.19 -16.16
C VAL A 312 11.43 5.81 -14.72
N PHE A 313 10.50 5.10 -14.08
CA PHE A 313 10.69 4.60 -12.71
C PHE A 313 10.01 3.24 -12.48
N ASP A 314 10.47 2.52 -11.45
CA ASP A 314 9.83 1.31 -10.92
C ASP A 314 8.87 1.69 -9.79
N ASN A 315 7.61 1.25 -9.89
CA ASN A 315 6.55 1.48 -8.90
C ASN A 315 6.40 0.35 -7.87
N GLY A 316 7.50 -0.32 -7.55
CA GLY A 316 7.64 -1.24 -6.43
C GLY A 316 6.99 -2.60 -6.64
N ASN A 317 7.30 -3.27 -7.75
CA ASN A 317 6.74 -4.60 -8.06
C ASN A 317 7.79 -5.66 -8.44
N LEU A 318 9.07 -5.45 -8.14
CA LEU A 318 10.19 -6.35 -8.49
C LEU A 318 10.41 -6.58 -9.99
N ILE A 319 9.82 -5.79 -10.89
CA ILE A 319 10.00 -5.98 -12.34
C ILE A 319 11.48 -5.86 -12.74
N ARG A 320 12.21 -4.91 -12.16
CA ARG A 320 13.66 -4.72 -12.38
C ARG A 320 14.47 -5.93 -11.90
N THR A 321 14.10 -6.49 -10.75
CA THR A 321 14.74 -7.69 -10.18
C THR A 321 14.60 -8.88 -11.13
N HIS A 322 13.40 -9.14 -11.65
CA HIS A 322 13.18 -10.22 -12.59
C HIS A 322 13.82 -9.98 -13.96
N ALA A 323 13.85 -8.74 -14.44
CA ALA A 323 14.58 -8.38 -15.66
C ALA A 323 16.09 -8.60 -15.51
N LYS A 324 16.68 -8.20 -14.38
CA LYS A 324 18.09 -8.46 -14.06
C LYS A 324 18.40 -9.95 -14.03
N GLN A 325 17.56 -10.75 -13.36
CA GLN A 325 17.67 -12.22 -13.38
C GLN A 325 17.51 -12.82 -14.79
N GLY A 326 16.79 -12.13 -15.68
CA GLY A 326 16.63 -12.49 -17.09
C GLY A 326 17.75 -11.98 -18.01
N GLY A 327 18.79 -11.32 -17.47
CA GLY A 327 19.97 -10.87 -18.23
C GLY A 327 19.95 -9.39 -18.64
N VAL A 328 18.98 -8.59 -18.18
CA VAL A 328 19.01 -7.13 -18.40
C VAL A 328 19.93 -6.48 -17.38
N GLU A 329 21.21 -6.36 -17.73
CA GLU A 329 22.24 -5.85 -16.80
C GLU A 329 21.92 -4.44 -16.25
N ARG A 330 21.32 -3.61 -17.09
CA ARG A 330 20.94 -2.21 -16.81
C ARG A 330 19.55 -2.06 -16.17
N ALA A 331 18.91 -3.14 -15.70
CA ALA A 331 17.55 -3.06 -15.17
C ALA A 331 17.40 -2.08 -14.00
N PHE A 332 18.45 -1.90 -13.18
CA PHE A 332 18.47 -0.98 -12.05
C PHE A 332 18.93 0.45 -12.41
N ASP A 333 19.18 0.75 -13.69
CA ASP A 333 19.29 2.13 -14.18
C ASP A 333 17.92 2.84 -14.12
N ILE A 334 16.83 2.07 -14.04
CA ILE A 334 15.49 2.56 -13.71
C ILE A 334 15.42 2.73 -12.18
N PRO A 335 15.29 3.96 -11.65
CA PRO A 335 15.20 4.19 -10.22
C PRO A 335 13.85 3.75 -9.66
N VAL A 336 13.81 3.39 -8.38
CA VAL A 336 12.55 3.09 -7.67
C VAL A 336 11.87 4.37 -7.20
N PHE A 337 10.55 4.40 -7.23
CA PHE A 337 9.76 5.60 -6.90
C PHE A 337 10.02 6.16 -5.49
N THR A 338 10.32 5.28 -4.53
CA THR A 338 10.57 5.65 -3.12
C THR A 338 11.83 6.50 -3.03
N GLU A 339 12.95 6.00 -3.57
CA GLU A 339 14.20 6.75 -3.68
C GLU A 339 14.02 8.01 -4.52
N ALA A 340 13.48 7.84 -5.71
CA ALA A 340 13.43 8.89 -6.70
C ALA A 340 12.57 10.06 -6.20
N PHE A 341 11.42 9.82 -5.59
CA PHE A 341 10.41 10.87 -5.39
C PHE A 341 9.92 11.04 -3.95
N LEU A 342 9.85 9.97 -3.14
CA LEU A 342 9.11 10.01 -1.88
C LEU A 342 9.97 9.97 -0.60
N ARG A 343 11.25 9.60 -0.69
CA ARG A 343 12.12 9.45 0.48
C ARG A 343 12.19 10.67 1.40
N PRO A 344 12.23 11.92 0.90
CA PRO A 344 12.20 13.09 1.78
C PRO A 344 10.93 13.16 2.65
N LEU A 345 9.80 12.66 2.17
CA LEU A 345 8.56 12.57 2.95
C LEU A 345 8.70 11.52 4.06
N PHE A 346 9.19 10.32 3.72
CA PHE A 346 9.41 9.26 4.70
C PHE A 346 10.45 9.61 5.76
N ALA A 347 11.49 10.36 5.41
CA ALA A 347 12.47 10.85 6.39
C ALA A 347 11.83 11.73 7.48
N ARG A 348 10.69 12.35 7.19
CA ARG A 348 9.85 13.13 8.14
C ARG A 348 8.64 12.34 8.66
N ALA A 349 8.62 11.02 8.45
CA ALA A 349 7.50 10.12 8.74
C ALA A 349 6.15 10.51 8.12
N ILE A 350 6.18 11.28 7.02
CA ILE A 350 5.00 11.56 6.20
C ILE A 350 4.77 10.33 5.31
N GLY A 351 3.59 9.72 5.46
CA GLY A 351 3.28 8.43 4.82
C GLY A 351 1.78 8.11 4.85
N PRO A 352 1.36 6.93 4.36
CA PRO A 352 -0.02 6.61 3.99
C PRO A 352 -0.96 6.34 5.18
N PHE A 353 -1.15 7.35 6.02
CA PHE A 353 -2.07 7.32 7.16
C PHE A 353 -3.52 7.31 6.68
N ARG A 354 -4.35 6.47 7.29
CA ARG A 354 -5.74 6.28 6.86
C ARG A 354 -6.67 6.04 8.04
N TRP A 355 -7.95 6.29 7.81
CA TRP A 355 -8.99 6.02 8.80
C TRP A 355 -10.27 5.54 8.15
N VAL A 356 -11.02 4.75 8.91
CA VAL A 356 -12.23 4.04 8.46
C VAL A 356 -13.38 4.36 9.43
N ALA A 357 -14.48 4.90 8.91
CA ALA A 357 -15.67 5.21 9.69
C ALA A 357 -16.49 3.94 9.93
N LEU A 358 -16.47 3.43 11.17
CA LEU A 358 -17.13 2.16 11.51
C LEU A 358 -18.65 2.27 11.49
N SER A 359 -19.20 3.48 11.47
CA SER A 359 -20.64 3.75 11.31
C SER A 359 -21.19 3.29 9.95
N ASN A 360 -20.31 3.13 8.96
CA ASN A 360 -20.66 3.02 7.54
C ASN A 360 -21.41 4.27 7.02
N ASP A 361 -21.18 5.45 7.62
CA ASP A 361 -21.74 6.73 7.17
C ASP A 361 -20.67 7.63 6.52
N PRO A 362 -20.77 7.91 5.21
CA PRO A 362 -19.90 8.85 4.51
C PRO A 362 -19.81 10.25 5.14
N GLU A 363 -20.85 10.70 5.86
CA GLU A 363 -20.83 11.99 6.56
C GLU A 363 -19.78 12.05 7.67
N ASP A 364 -19.42 10.92 8.30
CA ASP A 364 -18.36 10.91 9.30
C ASP A 364 -17.01 11.25 8.66
N ILE A 365 -16.72 10.70 7.47
CA ILE A 365 -15.52 11.08 6.70
C ILE A 365 -15.57 12.54 6.28
N ARG A 366 -16.72 13.04 5.80
CA ARG A 366 -16.85 14.46 5.39
C ARG A 366 -16.56 15.44 6.53
N LYS A 367 -17.02 15.13 7.74
CA LYS A 367 -16.75 15.96 8.93
C LYS A 367 -15.26 15.96 9.30
N ILE A 368 -14.59 14.82 9.16
CA ILE A 368 -13.15 14.71 9.37
C ILE A 368 -12.40 15.49 8.27
N ASP A 369 -12.83 15.39 7.01
CA ASP A 369 -12.28 16.16 5.89
C ASP A 369 -12.43 17.69 6.15
N ASP A 370 -13.57 18.15 6.68
CA ASP A 370 -13.79 19.56 7.05
C ASP A 370 -12.87 20.03 8.20
N PHE A 371 -12.55 19.15 9.15
CA PHE A 371 -11.51 19.45 10.14
C PHE A 371 -10.15 19.58 9.47
N LEU A 372 -9.76 18.63 8.61
CA LEU A 372 -8.47 18.65 7.94
C LEU A 372 -8.26 19.92 7.10
N LEU A 373 -9.27 20.30 6.30
CA LEU A 373 -9.21 21.48 5.44
C LEU A 373 -9.10 22.79 6.22
N ARG A 374 -9.62 22.84 7.46
CA ARG A 374 -9.47 24.01 8.34
C ARG A 374 -8.16 23.99 9.10
N ARG A 375 -7.80 22.84 9.68
CA ARG A 375 -6.67 22.73 10.60
C ARG A 375 -5.31 22.69 9.89
N PHE A 376 -5.27 22.06 8.72
CA PHE A 376 -4.08 21.88 7.90
C PHE A 376 -4.17 22.69 6.60
N ALA A 377 -4.82 23.86 6.64
CA ALA A 377 -5.00 24.72 5.47
C ALA A 377 -3.68 25.13 4.81
N ASP A 378 -2.63 25.33 5.61
CA ASP A 378 -1.29 25.71 5.15
C ASP A 378 -0.44 24.50 4.70
N ASN A 379 -0.85 23.27 5.01
CA ASN A 379 -0.21 22.06 4.52
C ASN A 379 -0.82 21.71 3.16
N TRP A 380 -0.15 22.10 2.07
CA TRP A 380 -0.65 21.87 0.71
C TRP A 380 -0.83 20.39 0.37
N ILE A 381 0.10 19.51 0.82
CA ILE A 381 0.02 18.06 0.58
C ILE A 381 -1.30 17.51 1.11
N VAL A 382 -1.68 17.91 2.33
CA VAL A 382 -2.93 17.46 2.97
C VAL A 382 -4.15 18.16 2.37
N SER A 383 -4.15 19.49 2.33
CA SER A 383 -5.36 20.24 1.98
C SER A 383 -5.75 20.09 0.51
N ASN A 384 -4.79 20.07 -0.42
CA ASN A 384 -5.07 19.83 -1.83
C ASN A 384 -5.56 18.41 -2.06
N TRP A 385 -4.88 17.42 -1.47
CA TRP A 385 -5.29 16.03 -1.55
C TRP A 385 -6.73 15.82 -1.05
N VAL A 386 -7.08 16.35 0.13
CA VAL A 386 -8.43 16.18 0.69
C VAL A 386 -9.51 16.80 -0.21
N ARG A 387 -9.23 17.95 -0.87
CA ARG A 387 -10.18 18.53 -1.86
C ARG A 387 -10.39 17.58 -3.04
N LEU A 388 -9.30 17.10 -3.64
CA LEU A 388 -9.37 16.16 -4.77
C LEU A 388 -10.04 14.83 -4.39
N ALA A 389 -9.71 14.29 -3.21
CA ALA A 389 -10.26 13.03 -2.73
C ALA A 389 -11.77 13.12 -2.43
N ARG A 390 -12.27 14.29 -1.99
CA ARG A 390 -13.72 14.54 -1.86
C ARG A 390 -14.45 14.58 -3.18
N GLU A 391 -13.80 15.10 -4.23
CA GLU A 391 -14.41 15.28 -5.53
C GLU A 391 -14.37 13.99 -6.37
N TYR A 392 -13.24 13.29 -6.36
CA TYR A 392 -12.95 12.26 -7.34
C TYR A 392 -12.87 10.84 -6.79
N VAL A 393 -12.60 10.65 -5.50
CA VAL A 393 -12.31 9.32 -4.96
C VAL A 393 -13.58 8.72 -4.32
N PRO A 394 -14.16 7.68 -4.93
CA PRO A 394 -15.33 7.02 -4.37
C PRO A 394 -14.96 6.17 -3.15
N PHE A 395 -15.94 5.93 -2.28
CA PHE A 395 -15.78 4.98 -1.18
C PHE A 395 -16.02 3.55 -1.65
N GLU A 396 -15.19 2.62 -1.16
CA GLU A 396 -15.32 1.18 -1.40
C GLU A 396 -15.45 0.48 -0.03
N GLY A 397 -16.57 -0.19 0.22
CA GLY A 397 -16.87 -0.76 1.54
C GLY A 397 -17.22 0.32 2.56
N LEU A 398 -16.66 0.23 3.77
CA LEU A 398 -16.75 1.28 4.79
C LEU A 398 -16.11 2.57 4.26
N PRO A 399 -16.78 3.73 4.39
CA PRO A 399 -16.19 5.02 4.09
C PRO A 399 -14.87 5.18 4.82
N ALA A 400 -13.83 5.38 4.04
CA ALA A 400 -12.47 5.52 4.51
C ALA A 400 -11.79 6.67 3.77
N ARG A 401 -10.74 7.22 4.38
CA ARG A 401 -9.91 8.26 3.78
C ARG A 401 -8.46 7.97 4.07
N ILE A 402 -7.61 8.25 3.07
CA ILE A 402 -6.17 8.34 3.22
C ILE A 402 -5.78 9.82 3.25
N ALA A 403 -4.78 10.20 4.03
CA ALA A 403 -4.08 11.47 3.91
C ALA A 403 -2.63 11.30 4.40
N TRP A 404 -1.66 11.71 3.60
CA TRP A 404 -0.26 11.65 4.01
C TRP A 404 0.06 12.71 5.06
N LEU A 405 0.18 12.26 6.31
CA LEU A 405 0.39 13.07 7.50
C LEU A 405 1.68 12.62 8.21
N GLY A 406 2.44 13.58 8.73
CA GLY A 406 3.73 13.36 9.38
C GLY A 406 3.64 13.19 10.90
N HIS A 407 4.81 13.24 11.53
CA HIS A 407 4.94 13.17 12.99
C HIS A 407 4.18 14.33 13.68
N GLY A 408 3.43 14.00 14.73
CA GLY A 408 2.55 14.92 15.45
C GLY A 408 1.19 15.14 14.76
N GLU A 409 1.15 15.33 13.44
CA GLU A 409 -0.10 15.57 12.70
C GLU A 409 -1.06 14.36 12.76
N ARG A 410 -0.52 13.13 12.65
CA ARG A 410 -1.31 11.88 12.81
C ARG A 410 -1.98 11.80 14.18
N THR A 411 -1.20 12.08 15.24
CA THR A 411 -1.68 12.05 16.62
C THR A 411 -2.73 13.13 16.87
N GLU A 412 -2.49 14.35 16.38
CA GLU A 412 -3.44 15.47 16.50
C GLU A 412 -4.79 15.14 15.85
N LEU A 413 -4.77 14.65 14.62
CA LEU A 413 -5.99 14.21 13.93
C LEU A 413 -6.73 13.15 14.74
N ALA A 414 -6.03 12.12 15.19
CA ALA A 414 -6.63 11.01 15.89
C ALA A 414 -7.28 11.41 17.22
N LEU A 415 -6.63 12.29 17.99
CA LEU A 415 -7.18 12.81 19.23
C LEU A 415 -8.40 13.69 18.98
N GLU A 416 -8.40 14.51 17.93
CA GLU A 416 -9.58 15.29 17.56
C GLU A 416 -10.74 14.39 17.14
N VAL A 417 -10.49 13.38 16.30
CA VAL A 417 -11.52 12.41 15.91
C VAL A 417 -12.08 11.68 17.13
N ASN A 418 -11.24 11.27 18.08
CA ASN A 418 -11.69 10.68 19.34
C ASN A 418 -12.59 11.65 20.13
N ARG A 419 -12.22 12.94 20.18
CA ARG A 419 -13.08 13.99 20.76
C ARG A 419 -14.40 14.14 20.02
N MET A 420 -14.41 14.08 18.69
CA MET A 420 -15.61 14.17 17.87
C MET A 420 -16.56 12.98 18.11
N VAL A 421 -16.03 11.76 18.21
CA VAL A 421 -16.82 10.56 18.60
C VAL A 421 -17.45 10.75 19.98
N ARG A 422 -16.64 11.17 20.97
CA ARG A 422 -17.12 11.43 22.34
C ARG A 422 -18.24 12.47 22.41
N LYS A 423 -18.19 13.52 21.57
CA LYS A 423 -19.23 14.56 21.52
C LYS A 423 -20.44 14.17 20.67
N GLY A 424 -20.44 13.00 20.03
CA GLY A 424 -21.50 12.59 19.10
C GLY A 424 -21.50 13.38 17.79
N GLU A 425 -20.41 14.08 17.47
CA GLU A 425 -20.24 14.74 16.17
C GLU A 425 -20.07 13.70 15.06
N LEU A 426 -19.43 12.57 15.37
CA LEU A 426 -19.37 11.37 14.52
C LEU A 426 -20.33 10.31 15.05
N ARG A 427 -20.92 9.51 14.15
CA ARG A 427 -21.99 8.55 14.52
C ARG A 427 -21.49 7.33 15.27
N ALA A 428 -20.27 6.88 14.99
CA ALA A 428 -19.65 5.73 15.64
C ALA A 428 -18.13 5.92 15.72
N PRO A 429 -17.41 5.02 16.41
CA PRO A 429 -15.95 5.01 16.44
C PRO A 429 -15.29 4.95 15.06
N VAL A 430 -14.04 5.39 15.01
CA VAL A 430 -13.21 5.41 13.80
C VAL A 430 -11.95 4.58 14.05
N ALA A 431 -11.59 3.72 13.11
CA ALA A 431 -10.33 2.98 13.16
C ALA A 431 -9.26 3.72 12.37
N PHE A 432 -8.10 3.97 12.99
CA PHE A 432 -6.90 4.50 12.35
C PHE A 432 -5.95 3.36 12.01
N THR A 433 -5.45 3.36 10.77
CA THR A 433 -4.49 2.37 10.26
C THR A 433 -3.50 3.05 9.31
N ARG A 434 -2.63 2.28 8.66
CA ARG A 434 -1.77 2.75 7.56
C ARG A 434 -1.38 1.58 6.66
N ASP A 435 -0.69 1.85 5.57
CA ASP A 435 0.05 0.78 4.90
C ASP A 435 1.24 0.34 5.77
N HIS A 436 1.75 -0.86 5.52
CA HIS A 436 3.06 -1.28 6.00
C HIS A 436 4.19 -0.50 5.32
N LEU A 437 3.95 0.00 4.09
CA LEU A 437 4.87 0.92 3.41
C LEU A 437 4.85 2.29 4.12
N ASP A 438 5.57 2.38 5.23
CA ASP A 438 5.72 3.59 6.03
C ASP A 438 7.12 3.65 6.65
N ALA A 439 7.52 4.85 7.08
CA ALA A 439 8.92 5.21 7.34
C ALA A 439 9.69 4.25 8.26
N GLY A 440 9.08 3.79 9.36
CA GLY A 440 9.68 2.87 10.33
C GLY A 440 9.21 1.41 10.19
N ALA A 441 8.31 1.15 9.25
CA ALA A 441 7.48 -0.04 9.27
C ALA A 441 7.80 -1.06 8.17
N MET A 442 8.78 -0.79 7.30
CA MET A 442 9.16 -1.72 6.25
C MET A 442 10.65 -1.67 5.94
N ALA A 443 11.24 -2.86 5.81
CA ALA A 443 12.53 -3.07 5.18
C ALA A 443 12.29 -3.84 3.87
N HIS A 444 12.66 -3.24 2.74
CA HIS A 444 12.56 -3.84 1.42
C HIS A 444 13.64 -3.23 0.49
N PRO A 445 14.80 -3.90 0.29
CA PRO A 445 15.95 -3.35 -0.42
C PRO A 445 15.75 -3.00 -1.90
N ASN A 446 14.67 -3.46 -2.54
CA ASN A 446 14.32 -3.07 -3.92
C ASN A 446 13.08 -2.17 -4.00
N ILE A 447 12.60 -1.66 -2.86
CA ILE A 447 11.44 -0.75 -2.76
C ILE A 447 11.74 0.30 -1.68
N MET A 448 11.23 0.12 -0.45
CA MET A 448 11.22 1.17 0.56
C MET A 448 12.62 1.61 1.01
N THR A 449 13.55 0.66 1.05
CA THR A 449 14.88 0.84 1.65
C THR A 449 16.01 0.63 0.65
N GLU A 450 15.72 0.71 -0.65
CA GLU A 450 16.74 0.66 -1.70
C GLU A 450 17.69 1.86 -1.60
N ASN A 451 19.00 1.66 -1.65
CA ASN A 451 20.01 2.73 -1.62
C ASN A 451 19.84 3.66 -0.40
N MET A 452 19.75 3.10 0.81
CA MET A 452 19.81 3.93 2.02
C MET A 452 21.17 4.64 2.06
N ARG A 453 21.19 5.88 2.55
CA ARG A 453 22.40 6.74 2.55
C ARG A 453 23.61 6.11 3.22
N ASP A 454 23.40 5.27 4.22
CA ASP A 454 24.42 4.55 4.99
C ASP A 454 24.59 3.08 4.55
N GLY A 455 23.86 2.62 3.52
CA GLY A 455 23.85 1.24 3.04
C GLY A 455 23.06 0.26 3.92
N SER A 456 22.20 0.74 4.82
CA SER A 456 21.38 -0.06 5.75
C SER A 456 20.16 -0.76 5.11
N ASP A 457 20.14 -0.90 3.80
CA ASP A 457 18.98 -1.32 2.99
C ASP A 457 18.28 -2.57 3.52
N ALA A 458 19.05 -3.59 3.90
CA ALA A 458 18.56 -4.91 4.29
C ALA A 458 18.34 -5.08 5.81
N ILE A 459 18.54 -4.04 6.62
CA ILE A 459 18.37 -4.14 8.07
C ILE A 459 16.87 -4.24 8.41
N ALA A 460 16.44 -5.44 8.83
CA ALA A 460 15.06 -5.75 9.17
C ALA A 460 14.71 -5.51 10.65
N ASP A 461 15.63 -5.00 11.46
CA ASP A 461 15.37 -4.71 12.88
C ASP A 461 14.27 -3.67 13.07
N TRP A 462 14.24 -2.65 12.19
CA TRP A 462 13.32 -1.52 12.27
C TRP A 462 11.83 -1.91 12.27
N PRO A 463 11.30 -2.67 11.29
CA PRO A 463 9.90 -3.10 11.33
C PRO A 463 9.58 -4.00 12.53
N LEU A 464 10.53 -4.81 13.02
CA LEU A 464 10.33 -5.62 14.23
C LEU A 464 10.22 -4.74 15.48
N LEU A 465 11.10 -3.75 15.61
CA LEU A 465 11.06 -2.73 16.67
C LEU A 465 9.78 -1.90 16.60
N ASN A 466 9.34 -1.50 15.40
CA ASN A 466 8.09 -0.78 15.21
C ASN A 466 6.90 -1.59 15.74
N ALA A 467 6.80 -2.88 15.41
CA ALA A 467 5.75 -3.75 15.96
C ALA A 467 5.84 -3.88 17.49
N MET A 468 7.04 -4.13 18.04
CA MET A 468 7.23 -4.23 19.49
C MET A 468 6.84 -2.94 20.23
N ILE A 469 7.22 -1.78 19.69
CA ILE A 469 6.88 -0.47 20.22
C ILE A 469 5.37 -0.24 20.16
N ASN A 470 4.70 -0.58 19.06
CA ASN A 470 3.25 -0.45 18.94
C ASN A 470 2.50 -1.37 19.90
N CYS A 471 2.98 -2.59 20.13
CA CYS A 471 2.48 -3.46 21.20
C CYS A 471 2.63 -2.82 22.59
N ALA A 472 3.81 -2.26 22.88
CA ALA A 472 4.09 -1.57 24.14
C ALA A 472 3.35 -0.23 24.30
N SER A 473 2.89 0.35 23.18
CA SER A 473 2.17 1.62 23.10
C SER A 473 0.65 1.45 23.07
N SER A 474 0.18 0.25 23.35
CA SER A 474 -1.25 -0.08 23.48
C SER A 474 -2.06 0.08 22.20
N ALA A 475 -1.49 -0.27 21.05
CA ALA A 475 -2.27 -0.41 19.81
C ALA A 475 -3.33 -1.52 19.94
N ASP A 476 -4.34 -1.54 19.06
CA ASP A 476 -5.43 -2.52 19.11
C ASP A 476 -5.16 -3.78 18.28
N LEU A 477 -4.51 -3.62 17.14
CA LEU A 477 -3.98 -4.69 16.31
C LEU A 477 -2.54 -4.37 15.95
N VAL A 478 -1.64 -5.34 16.10
CA VAL A 478 -0.25 -5.24 15.63
C VAL A 478 0.10 -6.47 14.81
N ALA A 479 0.68 -6.26 13.63
CA ALA A 479 1.05 -7.34 12.72
C ALA A 479 2.50 -7.24 12.29
N ILE A 480 3.19 -8.38 12.14
CA ILE A 480 4.47 -8.50 11.44
C ILE A 480 4.27 -9.36 10.21
N HIS A 481 4.52 -8.81 9.04
CA HIS A 481 4.42 -9.52 7.76
C HIS A 481 5.80 -9.67 7.11
N SER A 482 6.03 -10.82 6.50
CA SER A 482 7.08 -11.01 5.51
C SER A 482 6.48 -11.25 4.12
N GLY A 483 7.33 -11.22 3.10
CA GLY A 483 6.93 -11.48 1.72
C GLY A 483 6.48 -12.92 1.52
N GLY A 484 5.50 -13.12 0.64
CA GLY A 484 5.01 -14.42 0.21
C GLY A 484 4.87 -14.47 -1.30
N GLY A 485 4.65 -15.66 -1.86
CA GLY A 485 4.77 -15.87 -3.31
C GLY A 485 6.14 -15.42 -3.80
N GLY A 486 6.20 -14.65 -4.88
CA GLY A 486 7.47 -14.12 -5.38
C GLY A 486 8.07 -12.95 -4.57
N TYR A 487 7.37 -12.39 -3.57
CA TYR A 487 7.98 -11.49 -2.57
C TYR A 487 8.76 -12.22 -1.47
N SER A 488 8.70 -13.56 -1.42
CA SER A 488 9.41 -14.34 -0.40
C SER A 488 10.89 -13.96 -0.35
N GLY A 489 11.36 -13.54 0.83
CA GLY A 489 12.75 -13.13 1.06
C GLY A 489 13.08 -11.67 0.75
N TYR A 490 12.16 -10.88 0.20
CA TYR A 490 12.42 -9.48 -0.16
C TYR A 490 12.04 -8.45 0.91
N MET A 491 11.21 -8.81 1.89
CA MET A 491 10.71 -7.85 2.87
C MET A 491 10.42 -8.41 4.26
N THR A 492 10.51 -7.49 5.22
CA THR A 492 9.89 -7.58 6.55
C THR A 492 9.17 -6.26 6.82
N SER A 493 8.00 -6.32 7.43
CA SER A 493 7.17 -5.13 7.63
C SER A 493 6.21 -5.25 8.81
N ALA A 494 5.65 -4.13 9.26
CA ALA A 494 4.75 -4.05 10.40
C ALA A 494 3.50 -3.19 10.13
N GLY A 495 2.36 -3.67 10.64
CA GLY A 495 1.05 -3.02 10.55
C GLY A 495 0.49 -2.69 11.92
N VAL A 496 -0.36 -1.67 11.96
CA VAL A 496 -0.96 -1.18 13.20
C VAL A 496 -2.37 -0.65 12.97
N THR A 497 -3.28 -0.99 13.89
CA THR A 497 -4.62 -0.40 14.00
C THR A 497 -4.83 0.16 15.41
N VAL A 498 -5.43 1.34 15.49
CA VAL A 498 -5.86 1.97 16.76
C VAL A 498 -7.25 2.57 16.62
N VAL A 499 -8.14 2.31 17.56
CA VAL A 499 -9.57 2.64 17.53
C VAL A 499 -9.85 3.86 18.41
N ALA A 500 -10.42 4.89 17.79
CA ALA A 500 -10.95 6.07 18.45
C ALA A 500 -12.43 5.85 18.82
N ASP A 501 -12.67 5.34 20.03
CA ASP A 501 -14.00 5.00 20.55
C ASP A 501 -14.66 6.11 21.40
N GLY A 502 -14.00 7.26 21.54
CA GLY A 502 -14.44 8.40 22.34
C GLY A 502 -14.03 8.35 23.81
N SER A 503 -13.42 7.25 24.28
CA SER A 503 -12.98 7.14 25.67
C SER A 503 -11.65 7.86 25.93
N GLU A 504 -11.39 8.14 27.21
CA GLU A 504 -10.06 8.60 27.67
C GLU A 504 -8.99 7.52 27.47
N ALA A 505 -9.36 6.24 27.64
CA ALA A 505 -8.46 5.13 27.36
C ALA A 505 -8.02 5.11 25.89
N ALA A 506 -8.94 5.34 24.96
CA ALA A 506 -8.60 5.49 23.54
C ALA A 506 -7.70 6.70 23.29
N ALA A 507 -7.95 7.85 23.94
CA ALA A 507 -7.08 9.01 23.81
C ALA A 507 -5.62 8.69 24.18
N GLN A 508 -5.41 7.95 25.29
CA GLN A 508 -4.08 7.50 25.68
C GLN A 508 -3.45 6.54 24.66
N ARG A 509 -4.19 5.53 24.19
CA ARG A 509 -3.72 4.57 23.17
C ARG A 509 -3.32 5.27 21.87
N LEU A 510 -4.17 6.17 21.37
CA LEU A 510 -3.92 6.95 20.15
C LEU A 510 -2.69 7.84 20.31
N GLN A 511 -2.56 8.53 21.45
CA GLN A 511 -1.41 9.37 21.73
C GLN A 511 -0.11 8.59 21.74
N LEU A 512 -0.06 7.46 22.44
CA LEU A 512 1.15 6.64 22.54
C LEU A 512 1.48 5.97 21.21
N SER A 513 0.54 5.21 20.64
CA SER A 513 0.78 4.40 19.44
C SER A 513 1.17 5.26 18.24
N LEU A 514 0.37 6.26 17.88
CA LEU A 514 0.61 7.03 16.64
C LEU A 514 1.83 7.94 16.72
N THR A 515 2.13 8.44 17.93
CA THR A 515 3.36 9.21 18.17
C THR A 515 4.58 8.32 18.07
N ASN A 516 4.58 7.16 18.75
CA ASN A 516 5.73 6.27 18.75
C ASN A 516 5.96 5.59 17.41
N ASP A 517 4.89 5.29 16.67
CA ASP A 517 4.95 4.77 15.31
C ASP A 517 5.73 5.71 14.39
N THR A 518 5.35 6.99 14.35
CA THR A 518 6.04 8.01 13.53
C THR A 518 7.41 8.38 14.09
N SER A 519 7.59 8.46 15.41
CA SER A 519 8.91 8.67 16.04
C SER A 519 9.90 7.60 15.60
N SER A 520 9.49 6.32 15.58
CA SER A 520 10.36 5.22 15.14
C SER A 520 10.81 5.37 13.68
N GLY A 521 9.92 5.88 12.81
CA GLY A 521 10.25 6.18 11.42
C GLY A 521 11.25 7.31 11.28
N VAL A 522 11.04 8.44 11.97
CA VAL A 522 12.01 9.55 11.95
C VAL A 522 13.36 9.09 12.50
N LEU A 523 13.38 8.34 13.60
CA LEU A 523 14.61 7.83 14.21
C LEU A 523 15.38 6.92 13.25
N ARG A 524 14.71 6.03 12.50
CA ARG A 524 15.33 5.18 11.49
C ARG A 524 16.10 5.99 10.44
N TYR A 525 15.46 7.01 9.87
CA TYR A 525 16.11 7.83 8.85
C TYR A 525 17.16 8.78 9.44
N ALA A 526 16.99 9.25 10.68
CA ALA A 526 17.99 10.04 11.37
C ALA A 526 19.25 9.22 11.69
N ASP A 527 19.09 7.95 12.05
CA ASP A 527 20.20 7.00 12.26
C ASP A 527 20.98 6.77 10.96
N ALA A 528 20.28 6.61 9.84
CA ALA A 528 20.88 6.53 8.50
C ALA A 528 21.45 7.86 7.97
N GLY A 529 21.41 8.95 8.75
CA GLY A 529 22.06 10.23 8.43
C GLY A 529 21.30 11.12 7.43
N TYR A 530 19.98 10.98 7.31
CA TYR A 530 19.17 11.88 6.49
C TYR A 530 18.98 13.24 7.18
N ALA A 531 19.26 14.33 6.46
CA ALA A 531 19.22 15.67 7.03
C ALA A 531 17.79 16.10 7.40
N GLU A 532 16.82 15.70 6.58
CA GLU A 532 15.40 15.93 6.80
C GLU A 532 14.90 15.28 8.09
N ALA A 533 15.39 14.08 8.41
CA ALA A 533 15.04 13.37 9.63
C ALA A 533 15.72 13.99 10.87
N LEU A 534 16.98 14.41 10.76
CA LEU A 534 17.69 15.11 11.83
C LEU A 534 17.05 16.47 12.15
N ASP A 535 16.62 17.20 11.12
CA ASP A 535 15.83 18.43 11.25
C ASP A 535 14.50 18.15 11.96
N GLU A 536 13.76 17.13 11.53
CA GLU A 536 12.49 16.74 12.14
C GLU A 536 12.66 16.34 13.62
N VAL A 537 13.73 15.62 13.96
CA VAL A 537 14.11 15.31 15.35
C VAL A 537 14.25 16.59 16.18
N ALA A 538 14.99 17.58 15.68
CA ALA A 538 15.25 18.82 16.39
C ALA A 538 13.97 19.67 16.53
N VAL A 539 13.22 19.85 15.44
CA VAL A 539 12.01 20.69 15.39
C VAL A 539 10.88 20.09 16.25
N LYS A 540 10.72 18.77 16.26
CA LYS A 540 9.64 18.09 16.99
C LYS A 540 10.04 17.61 18.39
N GLY A 541 11.32 17.76 18.76
CA GLY A 541 11.81 17.34 20.08
C GLY A 541 11.79 15.83 20.27
N ILE A 542 12.05 15.05 19.22
CA ILE A 542 12.14 13.58 19.33
C ILE A 542 13.41 13.24 20.10
N ALA A 543 13.28 12.40 21.12
CA ALA A 543 14.40 11.99 21.96
C ALA A 543 15.34 11.01 21.24
N ARG A 544 16.18 11.54 20.35
CA ARG A 544 17.26 10.79 19.68
C ARG A 544 18.52 10.79 20.54
N ILE A 545 19.19 9.65 20.63
CA ILE A 545 20.53 9.54 21.22
C ILE A 545 21.55 9.68 20.10
N ASP A 546 22.37 10.73 20.13
CA ASP A 546 23.48 10.89 19.20
C ASP A 546 24.74 10.19 19.74
N THR A 547 25.15 9.11 19.09
CA THR A 547 26.33 8.33 19.48
C THR A 547 27.64 8.92 18.94
N GLN A 548 27.58 9.87 18.01
CA GLN A 548 28.76 10.52 17.42
C GLN A 548 29.19 11.75 18.23
N GLU A 549 28.25 12.49 18.84
CA GLU A 549 28.57 13.61 19.74
C GLU A 549 29.14 13.17 21.11
N ALA A 550 29.00 11.89 21.48
CA ALA A 550 29.56 11.33 22.72
C ALA A 550 31.11 11.33 22.75
N ARG A 551 31.78 11.63 21.63
CA ARG A 551 33.24 11.74 21.53
C ARG A 551 33.70 13.17 21.27
N PHE A 552 33.55 14.09 22.24
CA PHE A 552 34.50 15.20 22.50
C PHE A 552 34.04 16.04 23.71
N ARG A 553 34.15 15.46 24.92
CA ARG A 553 34.35 16.24 26.16
C ARG A 553 35.49 15.60 26.95
N GLN A 554 36.71 15.69 26.42
CA GLN A 554 37.87 15.67 27.31
C GLN A 554 37.84 16.99 28.09
N SER A 555 37.59 16.88 29.39
CA SER A 555 37.75 17.97 30.33
C SER A 555 39.18 18.51 30.24
N SER A 556 39.33 19.78 29.90
CA SER A 556 40.54 20.53 30.14
C SER A 556 40.80 20.55 31.66
N ARG A 557 41.85 19.86 32.10
CA ARG A 557 42.61 20.25 33.29
C ARG A 557 43.85 20.98 32.84
#